data_AF-A0A834AEU7-F1
#
_entry.id   AF-A0A834AEU7-F1
#
_cell.length_a   1.000
_cell.length_b   1.000
_cell.length_c   1.000
_cell.angle_alpha   90.00
_cell.angle_beta   90.00
_cell.angle_gamma   90.00
#
_symmetry.space_group_name_H-M   'P 1'
#
loop_
_entity.id
_entity.type
_entity.pdbx_description
1 polymer ?
#
loop_
_entity_poly.entity_id
_entity_poly.type
_entity_poly.pdbx_seq_one_letter_code
_entity_poly.pdbx_strand_id
1 'polypeptide(L)'
;MELEKLSLVAPDQLDLLERCLKTIHRIDLKTKIQKYKQSAQATGTNYINALQASLPNLSLKDPSYNLRLQNGRSKEQRLVVRQPDIQREPVKTSIQESGASLPRHIPEERYRMQSKPLGICLIIDCIGNDTELLQNTFTSLGYEVRCFLLLSMENIIQILREVAHMPRHQDYDSFVCVLMSRGNSHSVFGVDPSPSGLPLDHIRRMFMGDTCPYLVGKPKLFFIQNYVKTEYHPEDCGILEVDGPAVNNVDSKARQPGPCMVHREADFLWSLCRADVSLLERPSISPSVYLQFLAKKLWQERRRPLVELHIELNNSVYNWNRGVSDKERYYVSLQHTLRKELILSCN
;
A
#
# COMPACT_ATOMS: atom_id res chain seq x y z
N MET A 1 -25.41 -2.81 1.57
CA MET A 1 -26.84 -2.93 1.94
C MET A 1 -26.89 -2.82 3.45
N GLU A 2 -27.64 -1.90 4.04
CA GLU A 2 -27.67 -1.70 5.49
C GLU A 2 -28.73 -2.61 6.13
N LEU A 3 -28.28 -3.71 6.74
CA LEU A 3 -29.15 -4.76 7.29
C LEU A 3 -30.03 -4.28 8.45
N GLU A 4 -29.60 -3.26 9.19
CA GLU A 4 -30.35 -2.60 10.26
C GLU A 4 -31.61 -1.90 9.72
N LYS A 5 -31.52 -1.24 8.55
CA LYS A 5 -32.67 -0.58 7.89
C LYS A 5 -33.70 -1.57 7.32
N LEU A 6 -33.35 -2.86 7.26
CA LEU A 6 -34.24 -3.95 6.84
C LEU A 6 -34.81 -4.74 8.03
N SER A 7 -34.55 -4.33 9.27
CA SER A 7 -34.94 -5.06 10.50
C SER A 7 -34.45 -6.51 10.53
N LEU A 8 -33.33 -6.80 9.85
CA LEU A 8 -32.74 -8.14 9.77
C LEU A 8 -31.72 -8.40 10.88
N VAL A 9 -31.23 -7.33 11.53
CA VAL A 9 -30.36 -7.35 12.70
C VAL A 9 -30.88 -6.31 13.68
N ALA A 10 -31.21 -6.73 14.90
CA ALA A 10 -31.64 -5.88 16.01
C ALA A 10 -31.08 -6.44 17.34
N PRO A 11 -31.07 -5.69 18.45
CA PRO A 11 -30.51 -6.15 19.72
C PRO A 11 -31.15 -7.46 20.25
N ASP A 12 -32.44 -7.67 19.95
CA ASP A 12 -33.25 -8.84 20.22
C ASP A 12 -33.21 -9.90 19.10
N GLN A 13 -32.88 -9.51 17.87
CA GLN A 13 -32.89 -10.36 16.67
C GLN A 13 -31.49 -10.57 16.09
N LEU A 14 -30.73 -11.52 16.67
CA LEU A 14 -29.33 -11.82 16.32
C LEU A 14 -29.11 -13.14 15.56
N ASP A 15 -30.17 -13.88 15.19
CA ASP A 15 -30.09 -15.21 14.56
C ASP A 15 -29.54 -15.21 13.12
N LEU A 16 -29.67 -14.09 12.41
CA LEU A 16 -29.02 -13.91 11.11
C LEU A 16 -27.51 -13.75 11.30
N LEU A 17 -27.10 -12.88 12.22
CA LEU A 17 -25.70 -12.61 12.52
C LEU A 17 -24.99 -13.86 13.08
N GLU A 18 -25.66 -14.64 13.94
CA GLU A 18 -25.16 -15.92 14.44
C GLU A 18 -24.94 -16.96 13.31
N ARG A 19 -25.83 -16.99 12.31
CA ARG A 19 -25.67 -17.85 11.12
C ARG A 19 -24.52 -17.38 10.23
N CYS A 20 -24.45 -16.09 9.89
CA CYS A 20 -23.37 -15.53 9.07
C CYS A 20 -22.00 -15.81 9.69
N LEU A 21 -21.83 -15.60 11.00
CA LEU A 21 -20.57 -15.88 11.71
C LEU A 21 -20.22 -17.37 11.75
N LYS A 22 -21.21 -18.27 11.77
CA LYS A 22 -20.98 -19.71 11.62
C LYS A 22 -20.50 -20.06 10.22
N THR A 23 -21.08 -19.46 9.18
CA THR A 23 -20.70 -19.70 7.77
C THR A 23 -19.25 -19.29 7.50
N ILE A 24 -18.79 -18.15 8.03
CA ILE A 24 -17.39 -17.70 7.89
C ILE A 24 -16.43 -18.30 8.95
N HIS A 25 -16.83 -19.40 9.61
CA HIS A 25 -16.05 -20.12 10.64
C HIS A 25 -15.56 -19.27 11.85
N ARG A 26 -16.13 -18.08 12.09
CA ARG A 26 -15.83 -17.21 13.25
C ARG A 26 -16.60 -17.63 14.50
N ILE A 27 -16.27 -18.83 14.98
CA ILE A 27 -16.91 -19.45 16.15
C ILE A 27 -16.69 -18.62 17.43
N ASP A 28 -15.56 -17.92 17.54
CA ASP A 28 -15.26 -16.98 18.64
C ASP A 28 -16.30 -15.85 18.77
N LEU A 29 -16.67 -15.24 17.63
CA LEU A 29 -17.67 -14.17 17.59
C LEU A 29 -19.08 -14.73 17.79
N LYS A 30 -19.36 -15.91 17.23
CA LYS A 30 -20.61 -16.64 17.49
C LYS A 30 -20.81 -16.87 19.00
N THR A 31 -19.77 -17.33 19.70
CA THR A 31 -19.82 -17.53 21.16
C THR A 31 -20.03 -16.23 21.93
N LYS A 32 -19.47 -15.09 21.48
CA LYS A 32 -19.74 -13.77 22.08
C LYS A 32 -21.21 -13.36 21.93
N ILE A 33 -21.83 -13.58 20.77
CA ILE A 33 -23.27 -13.31 20.56
C ILE A 33 -24.15 -14.21 21.42
N GLN A 34 -23.81 -15.49 21.55
CA GLN A 34 -24.56 -16.41 22.42
C GLN A 34 -24.48 -15.98 23.90
N LYS A 35 -23.32 -15.51 24.37
CA LYS A 35 -23.18 -14.90 25.71
C LYS A 35 -24.03 -13.64 25.86
N TYR A 36 -24.06 -12.77 24.84
CA TYR A 36 -24.89 -11.56 24.85
C TYR A 36 -26.40 -11.90 24.96
N LYS A 37 -26.89 -12.84 24.14
CA LYS A 37 -28.27 -13.36 24.23
C LYS A 37 -28.61 -13.87 25.65
N GLN A 38 -27.70 -14.63 26.27
CA GLN A 38 -27.87 -15.15 27.63
C GLN A 38 -27.93 -14.03 28.68
N SER A 39 -27.07 -13.00 28.58
CA SER A 39 -27.13 -11.84 29.49
C SER A 39 -28.37 -10.96 29.29
N ALA A 40 -28.87 -10.83 28.05
CA ALA A 40 -30.08 -10.10 27.75
C ALA A 40 -31.33 -10.82 28.30
N GLN A 41 -31.40 -12.15 28.20
CA GLN A 41 -32.48 -12.95 28.77
C GLN A 41 -32.48 -13.03 30.30
N ALA A 42 -31.31 -12.86 30.95
CA ALA A 42 -31.21 -12.81 32.41
C ALA A 42 -31.76 -11.51 33.02
N THR A 43 -31.99 -10.46 32.22
CA THR A 43 -32.38 -9.13 32.71
C THR A 43 -33.76 -8.72 32.21
N GLY A 44 -34.80 -9.17 32.91
CA GLY A 44 -36.17 -8.79 32.60
C GLY A 44 -36.42 -7.28 32.64
N THR A 45 -36.93 -6.74 31.53
CA THR A 45 -37.87 -5.60 31.47
C THR A 45 -37.34 -4.17 31.69
N ASN A 46 -36.12 -3.91 32.21
CA ASN A 46 -35.71 -2.53 32.55
C ASN A 46 -34.42 -2.01 31.87
N TYR A 47 -34.51 -1.63 30.58
CA TYR A 47 -33.52 -0.75 29.92
C TYR A 47 -34.17 0.34 29.04
N ILE A 48 -35.12 1.07 29.62
CA ILE A 48 -35.30 2.49 29.29
C ILE A 48 -34.47 3.28 30.33
N ASN A 49 -33.76 4.32 29.90
CA ASN A 49 -32.83 5.17 30.70
C ASN A 49 -31.35 4.72 30.80
N ALA A 50 -30.72 4.44 29.66
CA ALA A 50 -29.25 4.55 29.50
C ALA A 50 -28.83 5.62 28.46
N LEU A 51 -29.76 6.50 28.05
CA LEU A 51 -29.53 7.63 27.13
C LEU A 51 -29.45 8.99 27.83
N GLN A 52 -29.12 9.02 29.12
CA GLN A 52 -28.80 10.23 29.89
C GLN A 52 -27.41 10.15 30.54
N ALA A 53 -26.39 10.04 29.67
CA ALA A 53 -24.99 10.29 30.02
C ALA A 53 -24.31 11.09 28.90
N SER A 54 -24.72 12.36 28.77
CA SER A 54 -24.00 13.47 28.12
C SER A 54 -23.06 13.16 26.95
N LEU A 55 -23.59 13.23 25.72
CA LEU A 55 -22.83 13.68 24.55
C LEU A 55 -23.13 15.17 24.34
N PRO A 56 -22.16 16.10 24.52
CA PRO A 56 -22.36 17.50 24.16
C PRO A 56 -22.47 17.64 22.64
N ASN A 57 -23.51 18.34 22.18
CA ASN A 57 -23.75 18.60 20.77
C ASN A 57 -22.56 19.33 20.10
N LEU A 58 -21.90 18.69 19.13
CA LEU A 58 -21.05 19.37 18.16
C LEU A 58 -21.83 19.56 16.85
N SER A 59 -22.53 20.69 16.78
CA SER A 59 -23.10 21.21 15.54
C SER A 59 -21.98 21.67 14.62
N LEU A 60 -21.90 21.07 13.42
CA LEU A 60 -20.99 21.49 12.37
C LEU A 60 -21.38 22.90 11.86
N LYS A 61 -20.52 23.89 12.13
CA LYS A 61 -20.39 25.09 11.31
C LYS A 61 -18.91 25.45 11.16
N ASP A 62 -18.49 25.64 9.92
CA ASP A 62 -17.14 26.07 9.54
C ASP A 62 -16.73 27.39 10.21
N PRO A 63 -15.42 27.54 10.46
CA PRO A 63 -14.74 28.80 10.21
C PRO A 63 -13.61 28.58 9.19
N SER A 64 -13.75 29.24 8.04
CA SER A 64 -12.68 29.41 7.07
C SER A 64 -11.54 30.25 7.64
N TYR A 65 -10.30 29.77 7.54
CA TYR A 65 -9.11 30.54 7.92
C TYR A 65 -8.19 30.79 6.72
N ASN A 66 -8.17 32.03 6.26
CA ASN A 66 -7.07 32.56 5.46
C ASN A 66 -6.05 33.20 6.42
N LEU A 67 -4.84 32.63 6.54
CA LEU A 67 -3.73 33.31 7.22
C LEU A 67 -2.68 33.77 6.21
N ARG A 68 -2.73 35.05 5.86
CA ARG A 68 -1.55 35.80 5.40
C ARG A 68 -0.78 36.27 6.64
N LEU A 69 0.50 35.92 6.75
CA LEU A 69 1.41 36.62 7.66
C LEU A 69 2.18 37.70 6.90
N GLN A 70 2.17 38.92 7.43
CA GLN A 70 3.13 39.97 7.10
C GLN A 70 3.91 40.36 8.35
N ASN A 71 5.20 40.69 8.18
CA ASN A 71 6.08 41.15 9.24
C ASN A 71 5.72 42.58 9.69
N GLY A 72 5.85 42.85 11.00
CA GLY A 72 5.70 44.19 11.59
C GLY A 72 6.60 44.38 12.82
N ARG A 73 7.25 45.53 12.95
CA ARG A 73 8.42 45.78 13.82
C ARG A 73 8.25 47.06 14.65
N SER A 74 8.30 46.98 15.99
CA SER A 74 8.65 48.08 16.94
C SER A 74 8.84 47.46 18.35
N LYS A 75 9.95 47.58 19.08
CA LYS A 75 10.60 48.74 19.76
C LYS A 75 9.74 49.43 20.83
N GLU A 76 10.18 49.31 22.10
CA GLU A 76 10.33 50.44 23.06
C GLU A 76 11.28 50.08 24.24
N GLN A 77 11.64 51.07 25.09
CA GLN A 77 12.85 51.06 25.96
C GLN A 77 12.59 51.40 27.46
N ARG A 78 13.67 51.20 28.26
CA ARG A 78 14.03 51.78 29.60
C ARG A 78 13.44 51.09 30.86
N LEU A 79 14.03 51.21 32.07
CA LEU A 79 15.23 51.96 32.52
C LEU A 79 16.20 51.07 33.39
N VAL A 80 16.90 51.62 34.39
CA VAL A 80 17.95 50.97 35.23
C VAL A 80 17.94 51.53 36.67
N VAL A 81 18.15 50.69 37.71
CA VAL A 81 18.63 51.08 39.06
C VAL A 81 19.58 50.00 39.66
N ARG A 82 20.43 50.36 40.63
CA ARG A 82 21.62 49.66 41.19
C ARG A 82 21.39 48.55 42.26
N GLN A 83 22.44 47.73 42.44
CA GLN A 83 22.86 46.84 43.56
C GLN A 83 23.13 47.61 44.91
N PRO A 84 23.46 46.99 46.09
CA PRO A 84 24.10 45.66 46.31
C PRO A 84 23.78 44.81 47.59
N ASP A 85 24.39 43.60 47.60
CA ASP A 85 25.02 42.85 48.73
C ASP A 85 24.29 41.98 49.79
N ILE A 86 25.08 40.98 50.23
CA ILE A 86 25.04 40.06 51.39
C ILE A 86 24.40 38.66 51.22
N GLN A 87 25.19 37.65 51.62
CA GLN A 87 24.98 36.20 51.46
C GLN A 87 24.11 35.56 52.56
N ARG A 88 23.44 34.45 52.23
CA ARG A 88 23.36 33.21 53.05
C ARG A 88 22.72 32.05 52.26
N GLU A 89 23.50 31.00 52.02
CA GLU A 89 23.01 29.62 51.76
C GLU A 89 22.71 28.91 53.10
N PRO A 90 22.13 27.68 53.15
CA PRO A 90 21.65 26.83 52.05
C PRO A 90 20.20 26.30 52.25
N VAL A 91 19.69 25.51 51.30
CA VAL A 91 19.29 24.08 51.47
C VAL A 91 18.53 23.62 50.23
N LYS A 92 18.95 22.49 49.66
CA LYS A 92 18.31 21.84 48.50
C LYS A 92 17.05 21.08 48.93
N THR A 93 15.97 21.26 48.18
CA THR A 93 15.10 20.14 47.78
C THR A 93 14.69 20.31 46.31
N SER A 94 14.66 19.19 45.59
CA SER A 94 14.08 19.03 44.25
C SER A 94 12.62 19.53 44.23
N ILE A 95 12.07 20.03 43.12
CA ILE A 95 11.91 19.33 41.83
C ILE A 95 12.12 20.32 40.67
N GLN A 96 12.93 19.93 39.68
CA GLN A 96 12.83 20.52 38.34
C GLN A 96 11.77 19.75 37.57
N GLU A 97 10.71 20.43 37.12
CA GLU A 97 9.94 19.93 35.98
C GLU A 97 10.88 19.87 34.78
N SER A 98 11.27 18.65 34.38
CA SER A 98 11.85 18.43 33.06
C SER A 98 10.79 18.83 32.05
N GLY A 99 10.94 20.03 31.48
CA GLY A 99 10.02 20.57 30.49
C GLY A 99 9.79 19.54 29.38
N ALA A 100 8.53 19.37 28.99
CA ALA A 100 8.11 18.39 28.00
C ALA A 100 8.94 18.56 26.72
N SER A 101 9.88 17.64 26.51
CA SER A 101 10.59 17.56 25.23
C SER A 101 9.54 17.25 24.18
N LEU A 102 9.32 18.19 23.27
CA LEU A 102 8.69 17.92 21.98
C LEU A 102 9.21 16.57 21.45
N PRO A 103 8.35 15.69 20.91
CA PRO A 103 8.81 14.44 20.31
C PRO A 103 9.95 14.80 19.35
N ARG A 104 11.17 14.33 19.63
CA ARG A 104 12.28 14.49 18.71
C ARG A 104 11.79 13.94 17.38
N HIS A 105 11.80 14.79 16.35
CA HIS A 105 11.45 14.38 15.00
C HIS A 105 12.25 13.12 14.70
N ILE A 106 11.58 11.98 14.60
CA ILE A 106 12.23 10.76 14.15
C ILE A 106 12.77 11.12 12.77
N PRO A 107 14.07 10.94 12.48
CA PRO A 107 14.57 11.14 11.14
C PRO A 107 13.77 10.21 10.24
N GLU A 108 13.01 10.77 9.29
CA GLU A 108 12.25 9.97 8.34
C GLU A 108 13.27 9.12 7.57
N GLU A 109 13.32 7.83 7.90
CA GLU A 109 14.23 6.93 7.21
C GLU A 109 13.77 6.86 5.74
N ARG A 110 14.59 7.42 4.86
CA ARG A 110 14.42 7.34 3.41
C ARG A 110 15.17 6.14 2.86
N TYR A 111 14.64 5.50 1.82
CA TYR A 111 15.46 4.60 1.01
C TYR A 111 16.58 5.40 0.34
N ARG A 112 17.78 4.82 0.28
CA ARG A 112 18.84 5.34 -0.57
C ARG A 112 18.40 5.19 -2.01
N MET A 113 18.52 6.26 -2.80
CA MET A 113 18.16 6.32 -4.23
C MET A 113 19.20 7.22 -4.92
N GLN A 114 20.40 6.72 -5.13
CA GLN A 114 21.59 7.47 -5.55
C GLN A 114 22.42 6.76 -6.65
N SER A 115 22.27 5.45 -6.80
CA SER A 115 22.97 4.68 -7.83
C SER A 115 22.63 5.17 -9.24
N LYS A 116 23.54 4.93 -10.19
CA LYS A 116 23.37 5.30 -11.60
C LYS A 116 23.65 4.08 -12.48
N PRO A 117 22.61 3.42 -13.04
CA PRO A 117 21.17 3.69 -12.88
C PRO A 117 20.66 3.49 -11.44
N LEU A 118 19.46 4.00 -11.13
CA LEU A 118 18.77 3.76 -9.86
C LEU A 118 18.47 2.27 -9.64
N GLY A 119 18.23 1.55 -10.75
CA GLY A 119 17.81 0.16 -10.77
C GLY A 119 17.63 -0.35 -12.18
N ILE A 120 17.31 -1.64 -12.28
CA ILE A 120 16.74 -2.22 -13.51
C ILE A 120 15.23 -1.99 -13.47
N CYS A 121 14.67 -1.53 -14.60
CA CYS A 121 13.22 -1.52 -14.85
C CYS A 121 12.90 -2.57 -15.92
N LEU A 122 12.27 -3.67 -15.50
CA LEU A 122 11.83 -4.74 -16.38
C LEU A 122 10.40 -4.47 -16.84
N ILE A 123 10.20 -4.19 -18.12
CA ILE A 123 8.88 -4.01 -18.73
C ILE A 123 8.55 -5.27 -19.53
N ILE A 124 7.48 -5.96 -19.15
CA ILE A 124 6.93 -7.12 -19.87
C ILE A 124 5.54 -6.73 -20.39
N ASP A 125 5.40 -6.61 -21.70
CA ASP A 125 4.17 -6.21 -22.37
C ASP A 125 3.64 -7.34 -23.27
N CYS A 126 2.74 -8.15 -22.73
CA CYS A 126 2.07 -9.21 -23.46
C CYS A 126 0.82 -8.72 -24.22
N ILE A 127 0.56 -7.41 -24.24
CA ILE A 127 -0.57 -6.78 -24.93
C ILE A 127 -0.09 -6.01 -26.17
N GLY A 128 1.00 -5.26 -26.05
CA GLY A 128 1.65 -4.50 -27.11
C GLY A 128 1.15 -3.06 -27.26
N ASN A 129 0.73 -2.39 -26.18
CA ASN A 129 0.01 -1.11 -26.24
C ASN A 129 0.58 0.05 -25.40
N ASP A 130 1.42 -0.22 -24.39
CA ASP A 130 1.82 0.80 -23.38
C ASP A 130 3.35 0.96 -23.21
N THR A 131 4.15 0.12 -23.88
CA THR A 131 5.61 0.01 -23.67
C THR A 131 6.39 1.33 -23.80
N GLU A 132 6.18 2.12 -24.86
CA GLU A 132 7.01 3.31 -25.14
C GLU A 132 6.88 4.39 -24.05
N LEU A 133 5.64 4.68 -23.62
CA LEU A 133 5.35 5.67 -22.58
C LEU A 133 6.07 5.32 -21.27
N LEU A 134 6.00 4.06 -20.88
CA LEU A 134 6.63 3.56 -19.66
C LEU A 134 8.16 3.51 -19.79
N GLN A 135 8.67 3.07 -20.94
CA GLN A 135 10.11 3.07 -21.23
C GLN A 135 10.70 4.47 -21.12
N ASN A 136 10.08 5.46 -21.77
CA ASN A 136 10.49 6.86 -21.68
C ASN A 136 10.42 7.37 -20.22
N THR A 137 9.36 7.03 -19.48
CA THR A 137 9.20 7.44 -18.08
C THR A 137 10.28 6.86 -17.18
N PHE A 138 10.49 5.54 -17.15
CA PHE A 138 11.49 4.96 -16.26
C PHE A 138 12.93 5.29 -16.69
N THR A 139 13.18 5.52 -17.98
CA THR A 139 14.47 6.06 -18.45
C THR A 139 14.70 7.48 -17.91
N SER A 140 13.69 8.36 -17.90
CA SER A 140 13.84 9.74 -17.38
C SER A 140 13.95 9.81 -15.84
N LEU A 141 13.46 8.79 -15.13
CA LEU A 141 13.74 8.56 -13.71
C LEU A 141 15.16 8.05 -13.45
N GLY A 142 15.87 7.53 -14.46
CA GLY A 142 17.25 7.04 -14.35
C GLY A 142 17.40 5.53 -14.15
N TYR A 143 16.44 4.73 -14.60
CA TYR A 143 16.55 3.25 -14.61
C TYR A 143 17.18 2.73 -15.90
N GLU A 144 17.86 1.58 -15.83
CA GLU A 144 18.13 0.76 -17.01
C GLU A 144 16.86 0.01 -17.39
N VAL A 145 16.17 0.47 -18.44
CA VAL A 145 14.93 -0.17 -18.90
C VAL A 145 15.22 -1.34 -19.84
N ARG A 146 14.57 -2.48 -19.60
CA ARG A 146 14.58 -3.66 -20.47
C ARG A 146 13.14 -4.03 -20.83
N CYS A 147 12.78 -3.92 -22.10
CA CYS A 147 11.43 -4.20 -22.60
C CYS A 147 11.38 -5.56 -23.29
N PHE A 148 10.37 -6.36 -22.98
CA PHE A 148 10.06 -7.63 -23.65
C PHE A 148 8.59 -7.65 -24.06
N LEU A 149 8.32 -7.96 -25.32
CA LEU A 149 6.97 -7.93 -25.90
C LEU A 149 6.46 -9.35 -26.16
N LEU A 150 5.13 -9.53 -26.06
CA LEU A 150 4.40 -10.71 -26.55
C LEU A 150 4.95 -12.06 -26.04
N LEU A 151 5.38 -12.11 -24.77
CA LEU A 151 5.95 -13.31 -24.16
C LEU A 151 4.90 -14.36 -23.79
N SER A 152 5.25 -15.63 -24.03
CA SER A 152 4.60 -16.80 -23.43
C SER A 152 4.79 -16.82 -21.91
N MET A 153 3.92 -17.54 -21.20
CA MET A 153 4.01 -17.71 -19.75
C MET A 153 5.37 -18.28 -19.32
N GLU A 154 5.91 -19.23 -20.07
CA GLU A 154 7.23 -19.82 -19.82
C GLU A 154 8.37 -18.79 -19.97
N ASN A 155 8.32 -17.97 -21.02
CA ASN A 155 9.33 -16.92 -21.25
C ASN A 155 9.25 -15.82 -20.17
N ILE A 156 8.06 -15.49 -19.67
CA ILE A 156 7.89 -14.59 -18.52
C ILE A 156 8.58 -15.17 -17.28
N ILE A 157 8.32 -16.44 -16.96
CA ILE A 157 8.95 -17.16 -15.84
C ILE A 157 10.47 -17.15 -15.97
N GLN A 158 10.99 -17.43 -17.17
CA GLN A 158 12.43 -17.47 -17.44
C GLN A 158 13.08 -16.09 -17.25
N ILE A 159 12.54 -15.05 -17.87
CA ILE A 159 13.08 -13.68 -17.78
C ILE A 159 12.98 -13.12 -16.35
N LEU A 160 11.90 -13.40 -15.61
CA LEU A 160 11.79 -13.01 -14.20
C LEU A 160 12.87 -13.69 -13.34
N ARG A 161 13.14 -14.99 -13.56
CA ARG A 161 14.24 -15.70 -12.87
C ARG A 161 15.60 -15.13 -13.22
N GLU A 162 15.88 -14.94 -14.51
CA GLU A 162 17.16 -14.36 -14.98
C GLU A 162 17.40 -12.98 -14.35
N VAL A 163 16.39 -12.11 -14.38
CA VAL A 163 16.47 -10.77 -13.77
C VAL A 163 16.62 -10.84 -12.25
N ALA A 164 15.89 -11.71 -11.55
CA ALA A 164 16.04 -11.87 -10.09
C ALA A 164 17.47 -12.30 -9.68
N HIS A 165 18.17 -13.06 -10.51
CA HIS A 165 19.53 -13.54 -10.21
C HIS A 165 20.66 -12.63 -10.72
N MET A 166 20.37 -11.46 -11.30
CA MET A 166 21.40 -10.56 -11.83
C MET A 166 22.29 -9.98 -10.71
N PRO A 167 23.62 -10.21 -10.70
CA PRO A 167 24.52 -9.68 -9.67
C PRO A 167 24.56 -8.14 -9.63
N ARG A 168 24.27 -7.48 -10.76
CA ARG A 168 24.23 -6.01 -10.90
C ARG A 168 23.23 -5.34 -9.94
N HIS A 169 22.23 -6.07 -9.45
CA HIS A 169 21.36 -5.58 -8.37
C HIS A 169 22.12 -5.19 -7.11
N GLN A 170 23.31 -5.76 -6.86
CA GLN A 170 24.18 -5.37 -5.75
C GLN A 170 24.53 -3.88 -5.79
N ASP A 171 24.83 -3.36 -6.98
CA ASP A 171 25.30 -1.98 -7.21
C ASP A 171 24.17 -0.95 -7.36
N TYR A 172 22.92 -1.42 -7.47
CA TYR A 172 21.73 -0.57 -7.61
C TYR A 172 20.95 -0.44 -6.32
N ASP A 173 20.23 0.67 -6.20
CA ASP A 173 19.45 1.00 -5.02
C ASP A 173 18.01 0.46 -5.07
N SER A 174 17.45 0.18 -6.26
CA SER A 174 16.06 -0.27 -6.43
C SER A 174 15.85 -1.28 -7.58
N PHE A 175 14.65 -1.86 -7.63
CA PHE A 175 14.16 -2.64 -8.77
C PHE A 175 12.71 -2.28 -9.12
N VAL A 176 12.41 -2.22 -10.41
CA VAL A 176 11.05 -2.03 -10.94
C VAL A 176 10.70 -3.17 -11.90
N CYS A 177 9.48 -3.69 -11.78
CA CYS A 177 8.83 -4.53 -12.79
C CYS A 177 7.49 -3.91 -13.19
N VAL A 178 7.28 -3.72 -14.49
CA VAL A 178 5.97 -3.38 -15.06
C VAL A 178 5.50 -4.56 -15.90
N LEU A 179 4.30 -5.08 -15.64
CA LEU A 179 3.78 -6.29 -16.26
C LEU A 179 2.36 -6.03 -16.79
N MET A 180 2.20 -6.14 -18.11
CA MET A 180 0.93 -5.98 -18.81
C MET A 180 0.55 -7.31 -19.44
N SER A 181 -0.59 -7.88 -19.04
CA SER A 181 -0.99 -9.21 -19.51
C SER A 181 -2.50 -9.44 -19.40
N ARG A 182 -2.99 -10.46 -20.12
CA ARG A 182 -4.30 -11.05 -19.83
C ARG A 182 -4.17 -11.99 -18.64
N GLY A 183 -5.27 -12.27 -17.94
CA GLY A 183 -5.22 -13.11 -16.75
C GLY A 183 -6.57 -13.35 -16.11
N ASN A 184 -6.51 -13.80 -14.84
CA ASN A 184 -7.65 -13.89 -13.93
C ASN A 184 -7.34 -13.09 -12.66
N SER A 185 -8.16 -13.21 -11.62
CA SER A 185 -8.01 -12.49 -10.34
C SER A 185 -6.62 -12.59 -9.70
N HIS A 186 -5.89 -13.71 -9.88
CA HIS A 186 -4.64 -14.01 -9.15
C HIS A 186 -3.45 -14.45 -10.03
N SER A 187 -3.61 -14.58 -11.35
CA SER A 187 -2.54 -14.96 -12.27
C SER A 187 -2.56 -14.17 -13.58
N VAL A 188 -1.40 -14.11 -14.24
CA VAL A 188 -1.23 -13.65 -15.63
C VAL A 188 -1.03 -14.83 -16.57
N PHE A 189 -1.37 -14.67 -17.85
CA PHE A 189 -1.31 -15.74 -18.85
C PHE A 189 -0.20 -15.55 -19.91
N GLY A 190 0.38 -14.35 -20.00
CA GLY A 190 1.25 -13.99 -21.11
C GLY A 190 0.43 -13.80 -22.38
N VAL A 191 0.90 -14.37 -23.49
CA VAL A 191 0.12 -14.51 -24.74
C VAL A 191 -0.63 -15.84 -24.86
N ASP A 192 -0.36 -16.80 -23.97
CA ASP A 192 -0.92 -18.15 -24.06
C ASP A 192 -2.33 -18.22 -23.46
N PRO A 193 -3.26 -19.02 -24.01
CA PRO A 193 -4.58 -19.25 -23.41
C PRO A 193 -4.53 -20.28 -22.25
N SER A 194 -3.46 -20.28 -21.44
CA SER A 194 -3.21 -21.30 -20.42
C SER A 194 -4.25 -21.24 -19.28
N PRO A 195 -4.90 -22.37 -18.92
CA PRO A 195 -5.97 -22.38 -17.92
C PRO A 195 -5.48 -22.13 -16.48
N SER A 196 -4.19 -22.39 -16.17
CA SER A 196 -3.64 -22.22 -14.82
C SER A 196 -3.04 -20.83 -14.57
N GLY A 197 -2.50 -20.21 -15.61
CA GLY A 197 -1.68 -19.01 -15.52
C GLY A 197 -0.43 -19.12 -14.64
N LEU A 198 0.30 -18.01 -14.56
CA LEU A 198 1.40 -17.76 -13.63
C LEU A 198 0.87 -16.97 -12.43
N PRO A 199 0.79 -17.57 -11.22
CA PRO A 199 0.31 -16.89 -10.03
C PRO A 199 1.16 -15.66 -9.67
N LEU A 200 0.50 -14.57 -9.31
CA LEU A 200 1.13 -13.32 -8.90
C LEU A 200 2.05 -13.49 -7.68
N ASP A 201 1.68 -14.35 -6.73
CA ASP A 201 2.53 -14.66 -5.57
C ASP A 201 3.78 -15.48 -5.94
N HIS A 202 3.76 -16.23 -7.06
CA HIS A 202 4.95 -16.89 -7.57
C HIS A 202 5.95 -15.84 -8.10
N ILE A 203 5.47 -14.82 -8.82
CA ILE A 203 6.28 -13.68 -9.26
C ILE A 203 6.88 -12.96 -8.05
N ARG A 204 6.06 -12.64 -7.03
CA ARG A 204 6.51 -11.99 -5.79
C ARG A 204 7.61 -12.81 -5.08
N ARG A 205 7.45 -14.13 -5.00
CA ARG A 205 8.42 -15.05 -4.37
C ARG A 205 9.80 -15.04 -5.03
N MET A 206 9.88 -14.92 -6.36
CA MET A 206 11.16 -14.85 -7.08
C MET A 206 12.06 -13.69 -6.61
N PHE A 207 11.48 -12.62 -6.03
CA PHE A 207 12.20 -11.43 -5.58
C PHE A 207 12.25 -11.30 -4.04
N MET A 208 11.83 -12.32 -3.28
CA MET A 208 11.97 -12.35 -1.83
C MET A 208 13.44 -12.46 -1.43
N GLY A 209 13.82 -11.97 -0.25
CA GLY A 209 15.22 -11.84 0.17
C GLY A 209 16.01 -13.15 0.31
N ASP A 210 15.33 -14.29 0.43
CA ASP A 210 15.93 -15.63 0.38
C ASP A 210 16.24 -16.10 -1.05
N THR A 211 15.49 -15.60 -2.04
CA THR A 211 15.59 -15.99 -3.46
C THR A 211 16.36 -14.96 -4.29
N CYS A 212 16.31 -13.68 -3.91
CA CYS A 212 16.96 -12.54 -4.55
C CYS A 212 17.78 -11.74 -3.52
N PRO A 213 18.93 -12.28 -3.05
CA PRO A 213 19.69 -11.69 -1.96
C PRO A 213 20.24 -10.28 -2.27
N TYR A 214 20.50 -9.97 -3.54
CA TYR A 214 21.02 -8.67 -3.97
C TYR A 214 20.03 -7.50 -3.83
N LEU A 215 18.72 -7.80 -3.63
CA LEU A 215 17.64 -6.82 -3.40
C LEU A 215 17.11 -6.84 -1.95
N VAL A 216 17.81 -7.48 -1.01
CA VAL A 216 17.52 -7.38 0.43
C VAL A 216 17.75 -5.94 0.90
N GLY A 217 16.77 -5.38 1.62
CA GLY A 217 16.84 -3.99 2.11
C GLY A 217 16.49 -2.91 1.06
N LYS A 218 16.23 -3.31 -0.19
CA LYS A 218 16.03 -2.41 -1.33
C LYS A 218 14.56 -2.45 -1.83
N PRO A 219 13.98 -1.31 -2.25
CA PRO A 219 12.62 -1.23 -2.76
C PRO A 219 12.46 -2.04 -4.06
N LYS A 220 11.47 -2.93 -4.06
CA LYS A 220 11.07 -3.82 -5.16
C LYS A 220 9.66 -3.48 -5.60
N LEU A 221 9.52 -2.81 -6.74
CA LEU A 221 8.30 -2.12 -7.15
C LEU A 221 7.64 -2.87 -8.31
N PHE A 222 6.40 -3.30 -8.13
CA PHE A 222 5.63 -4.03 -9.14
C PHE A 222 4.41 -3.20 -9.54
N PHE A 223 4.29 -2.88 -10.83
CA PHE A 223 3.14 -2.20 -11.42
C PHE A 223 2.50 -3.12 -12.46
N ILE A 224 1.34 -3.66 -12.15
CA ILE A 224 0.73 -4.74 -12.93
C ILE A 224 -0.59 -4.26 -13.51
N GLN A 225 -0.74 -4.36 -14.83
CA GLN A 225 -1.99 -4.19 -15.54
C GLN A 225 -2.47 -5.57 -15.99
N ASN A 226 -3.53 -6.07 -15.36
CA ASN A 226 -4.09 -7.39 -15.63
C ASN A 226 -5.47 -7.23 -16.29
N TYR A 227 -5.61 -7.73 -17.52
CA TYR A 227 -6.88 -7.74 -18.24
C TYR A 227 -7.61 -9.05 -17.99
N VAL A 228 -8.69 -8.97 -17.20
CA VAL A 228 -9.44 -10.12 -16.72
C VAL A 228 -10.81 -10.18 -17.39
N LYS A 229 -11.35 -11.38 -17.58
CA LYS A 229 -12.75 -11.53 -17.99
C LYS A 229 -13.64 -11.26 -16.78
N THR A 230 -14.54 -10.27 -16.88
CA THR A 230 -15.56 -10.04 -15.84
C THR A 230 -16.59 -11.17 -15.89
N GLU A 231 -16.40 -12.20 -15.07
CA GLU A 231 -17.43 -13.19 -14.79
C GLU A 231 -18.30 -12.68 -13.64
N TYR A 232 -19.61 -12.65 -13.82
CA TYR A 232 -20.57 -12.20 -12.81
C TYR A 232 -20.74 -13.26 -11.70
N HIS A 233 -19.67 -13.46 -10.93
CA HIS A 233 -19.74 -14.11 -9.63
C HIS A 233 -19.84 -13.02 -8.55
N PRO A 234 -21.02 -12.83 -7.92
CA PRO A 234 -21.05 -12.18 -6.62
C PRO A 234 -20.27 -13.09 -5.64
N GLU A 235 -19.48 -12.48 -4.75
CA GLU A 235 -18.64 -13.16 -3.74
C GLU A 235 -17.40 -13.83 -4.40
N ASP A 236 -16.21 -13.21 -4.44
CA ASP A 236 -15.34 -12.95 -3.28
C ASP A 236 -14.35 -11.78 -3.52
N CYS A 237 -14.51 -10.69 -2.76
CA CYS A 237 -13.46 -9.67 -2.57
C CYS A 237 -12.72 -9.95 -1.26
N GLY A 238 -12.06 -11.09 -1.20
CA GLY A 238 -11.21 -11.49 -0.06
C GLY A 238 -10.02 -12.29 -0.55
N ILE A 239 -8.82 -11.70 -0.48
CA ILE A 239 -7.61 -12.52 -0.33
C ILE A 239 -7.71 -13.07 1.10
N LEU A 240 -8.08 -14.35 1.21
CA LEU A 240 -7.86 -15.11 2.42
C LEU A 240 -6.37 -15.41 2.48
N GLU A 241 -5.67 -14.71 3.38
CA GLU A 241 -4.34 -15.12 3.82
C GLU A 241 -4.50 -16.47 4.54
N VAL A 242 -4.07 -17.54 3.86
CA VAL A 242 -4.02 -18.88 4.45
C VAL A 242 -2.64 -19.05 5.06
N ASP A 243 -2.58 -19.16 6.39
CA ASP A 243 -1.37 -19.57 7.11
C ASP A 243 -0.90 -20.93 6.55
N GLY A 244 0.20 -20.89 5.78
CA GLY A 244 0.77 -22.10 5.20
C GLY A 244 1.30 -23.04 6.29
N PRO A 245 1.09 -24.37 6.17
CA PRO A 245 1.63 -25.30 7.16
C PRO A 245 3.16 -25.27 7.13
N ALA A 246 3.77 -25.34 8.31
CA ALA A 246 5.22 -25.37 8.46
C ALA A 246 5.82 -26.58 7.73
N VAL A 247 6.61 -26.32 6.67
CA VAL A 247 7.34 -27.35 5.94
C VAL A 247 8.69 -27.58 6.62
N ASN A 248 8.96 -28.83 7.00
CA ASN A 248 10.17 -29.19 7.72
C ASN A 248 11.45 -29.12 6.85
N ASN A 249 12.55 -28.80 7.53
CA ASN A 249 13.93 -28.67 7.05
C ASN A 249 14.36 -29.59 5.88
N VAL A 250 15.10 -29.01 4.94
CA VAL A 250 16.30 -29.66 4.37
C VAL A 250 17.44 -28.64 4.39
N ASP A 251 18.58 -29.03 4.97
CA ASP A 251 19.79 -28.20 5.08
C ASP A 251 20.43 -27.93 3.71
N SER A 252 20.99 -26.72 3.53
CA SER A 252 22.00 -26.42 2.51
C SER A 252 22.85 -25.23 2.95
N LYS A 253 24.00 -25.51 3.57
CA LYS A 253 24.93 -24.48 4.07
C LYS A 253 25.72 -23.82 2.94
N ALA A 254 25.54 -22.51 2.77
CA ALA A 254 26.51 -21.63 2.11
C ALA A 254 26.70 -20.34 2.93
N ARG A 255 27.95 -19.84 2.96
CA ARG A 255 28.51 -18.82 3.88
C ARG A 255 27.61 -17.62 4.21
N GLN A 256 27.57 -17.27 5.50
CA GLN A 256 26.90 -16.09 6.06
C GLN A 256 27.78 -14.82 5.96
N PRO A 257 27.33 -13.75 5.28
CA PRO A 257 27.54 -12.38 5.74
C PRO A 257 26.67 -12.13 7.00
N GLY A 258 27.05 -11.18 7.86
CA GLY A 258 26.34 -10.93 9.12
C GLY A 258 24.84 -10.61 8.94
N PRO A 259 23.99 -10.91 9.94
CA PRO A 259 22.54 -10.95 9.77
C PRO A 259 21.95 -9.58 9.45
N CYS A 260 21.64 -9.37 8.16
CA CYS A 260 20.71 -8.35 7.75
C CYS A 260 19.32 -8.75 8.26
N MET A 261 18.85 -8.14 9.35
CA MET A 261 17.58 -8.49 10.03
C MET A 261 16.30 -8.09 9.23
N VAL A 262 16.40 -8.04 7.90
CA VAL A 262 15.32 -7.66 7.01
C VAL A 262 14.51 -8.92 6.69
N HIS A 263 13.21 -8.92 7.04
CA HIS A 263 12.32 -10.01 6.69
C HIS A 263 12.31 -10.23 5.17
N ARG A 264 12.30 -11.48 4.70
CA ARG A 264 12.45 -11.80 3.26
C ARG A 264 11.38 -11.13 2.37
N GLU A 265 10.22 -10.81 2.93
CA GLU A 265 9.06 -10.23 2.24
C GLU A 265 8.99 -8.71 2.39
N ALA A 266 10.02 -8.08 2.98
CA ALA A 266 10.10 -6.64 3.18
C ALA A 266 10.52 -5.87 1.92
N ASP A 267 10.24 -4.56 1.95
CA ASP A 267 10.62 -3.60 0.92
C ASP A 267 9.95 -3.85 -0.44
N PHE A 268 8.77 -4.48 -0.48
CA PHE A 268 7.95 -4.56 -1.68
C PHE A 268 6.93 -3.42 -1.76
N LEU A 269 6.64 -2.97 -2.98
CA LEU A 269 5.40 -2.25 -3.32
C LEU A 269 4.75 -2.98 -4.49
N TRP A 270 3.45 -3.26 -4.36
CA TRP A 270 2.68 -4.08 -5.27
C TRP A 270 1.41 -3.34 -5.67
N SER A 271 1.45 -2.72 -6.83
CA SER A 271 0.30 -2.07 -7.46
C SER A 271 -0.29 -2.98 -8.53
N LEU A 272 -1.49 -3.49 -8.26
CA LEU A 272 -2.25 -4.34 -9.17
C LEU A 272 -3.49 -3.59 -9.66
N CYS A 273 -3.51 -3.26 -10.94
CA CYS A 273 -4.69 -2.77 -11.64
C CYS A 273 -5.35 -3.92 -12.42
N ARG A 274 -6.66 -4.11 -12.23
CA ARG A 274 -7.49 -5.00 -13.05
C ARG A 274 -8.42 -4.18 -13.95
N ALA A 275 -8.59 -4.59 -15.20
CA ALA A 275 -9.58 -4.02 -16.11
C ALA A 275 -10.20 -5.14 -16.96
N ASP A 276 -11.37 -4.90 -17.56
CA ASP A 276 -12.07 -5.94 -18.33
C ASP A 276 -11.36 -6.23 -19.66
N VAL A 277 -11.29 -7.51 -20.04
CA VAL A 277 -10.63 -7.99 -21.26
C VAL A 277 -11.24 -7.42 -22.55
N SER A 278 -12.53 -7.03 -22.56
CA SER A 278 -13.17 -6.41 -23.74
C SER A 278 -12.60 -5.04 -24.11
N LEU A 279 -11.79 -4.41 -23.25
CA LEU A 279 -10.97 -3.25 -23.63
C LEU A 279 -9.93 -3.58 -24.71
N LEU A 280 -9.46 -4.83 -24.77
CA LEU A 280 -8.48 -5.32 -25.73
C LEU A 280 -9.10 -5.85 -27.04
N GLU A 281 -10.42 -5.99 -27.07
CA GLU A 281 -11.19 -6.48 -28.23
C GLU A 281 -11.67 -5.32 -29.14
N ARG A 282 -11.29 -4.08 -28.80
CA ARG A 282 -11.67 -2.86 -29.51
C ARG A 282 -10.89 -2.72 -30.83
N PRO A 283 -11.47 -2.11 -31.89
CA PRO A 283 -10.79 -1.91 -33.17
C PRO A 283 -9.47 -1.14 -33.08
N SER A 284 -9.35 -0.28 -32.08
CA SER A 284 -8.09 0.34 -31.64
C SER A 284 -7.85 0.00 -30.17
N ILE A 285 -6.76 -0.72 -29.89
CA ILE A 285 -6.33 -0.98 -28.52
C ILE A 285 -5.83 0.34 -27.94
N SER A 286 -6.55 0.87 -26.95
CA SER A 286 -6.14 2.09 -26.25
C SER A 286 -5.05 1.77 -25.21
N PRO A 287 -4.12 2.71 -24.91
CA PRO A 287 -3.17 2.54 -23.81
C PRO A 287 -3.92 2.56 -22.47
N SER A 288 -3.43 1.84 -21.46
CA SER A 288 -4.07 1.72 -20.14
C SER A 288 -4.16 3.09 -19.45
N VAL A 289 -5.37 3.45 -19.02
CA VAL A 289 -5.62 4.68 -18.26
C VAL A 289 -4.81 4.69 -16.94
N TYR A 290 -4.70 3.54 -16.30
CA TYR A 290 -3.89 3.36 -15.09
C TYR A 290 -2.40 3.63 -15.37
N LEU A 291 -1.85 3.05 -16.45
CA LEU A 291 -0.43 3.24 -16.79
C LEU A 291 -0.14 4.66 -17.30
N GLN A 292 -1.07 5.28 -18.02
CA GLN A 292 -0.99 6.70 -18.39
C GLN A 292 -0.95 7.62 -17.16
N PHE A 293 -1.82 7.40 -16.17
CA PHE A 293 -1.81 8.20 -14.93
C PHE A 293 -0.57 7.93 -14.07
N LEU A 294 -0.09 6.69 -14.00
CA LEU A 294 1.19 6.34 -13.37
C LEU A 294 2.36 7.07 -14.03
N ALA A 295 2.49 6.96 -15.35
CA ALA A 295 3.54 7.61 -16.12
C ALA A 295 3.52 9.13 -15.92
N LYS A 296 2.34 9.75 -16.02
CA LYS A 296 2.15 11.19 -15.79
C LYS A 296 2.57 11.63 -14.39
N LYS A 297 2.11 10.93 -13.34
CA LYS A 297 2.46 11.23 -11.94
C LYS A 297 3.96 11.11 -11.69
N LEU A 298 4.57 10.02 -12.15
CA LEU A 298 6.00 9.80 -12.04
C LEU A 298 6.80 10.86 -12.81
N TRP A 299 6.39 11.21 -14.03
CA TRP A 299 7.10 12.22 -14.84
C TRP A 299 7.06 13.62 -14.23
N GLN A 300 5.87 14.05 -13.80
CA GLN A 300 5.63 15.42 -13.33
C GLN A 300 6.07 15.63 -11.87
N GLU A 301 5.99 14.61 -11.02
CA GLU A 301 6.05 14.77 -9.57
C GLU A 301 7.07 13.84 -8.88
N ARG A 302 8.07 13.30 -9.61
CA ARG A 302 9.11 12.35 -9.13
C ARG A 302 9.83 12.67 -7.81
N ARG A 303 9.77 13.91 -7.31
CA ARG A 303 10.34 14.34 -6.02
C ARG A 303 9.41 14.11 -4.82
N ARG A 304 8.21 13.59 -5.03
CA ARG A 304 7.24 13.26 -3.98
C ARG A 304 7.29 11.78 -3.59
N PRO A 305 6.80 11.41 -2.40
CA PRO A 305 6.73 10.02 -1.96
C PRO A 305 5.85 9.18 -2.88
N LEU A 306 6.33 8.01 -3.27
CA LEU A 306 5.64 7.14 -4.24
C LEU A 306 4.26 6.70 -3.76
N VAL A 307 4.07 6.51 -2.45
CA VAL A 307 2.79 6.14 -1.85
C VAL A 307 1.77 7.26 -1.98
N GLU A 308 2.16 8.53 -1.79
CA GLU A 308 1.28 9.69 -2.03
C GLU A 308 0.87 9.81 -3.50
N LEU A 309 1.83 9.69 -4.42
CA LEU A 309 1.57 9.70 -5.85
C LEU A 309 0.59 8.60 -6.25
N HIS A 310 0.65 7.45 -5.56
CA HIS A 310 -0.26 6.35 -5.77
C HIS A 310 -1.67 6.61 -5.23
N ILE A 311 -1.82 7.31 -4.09
CA ILE A 311 -3.13 7.76 -3.58
C ILE A 311 -3.80 8.70 -4.60
N GLU A 312 -3.04 9.61 -5.20
CA GLU A 312 -3.55 10.53 -6.21
C GLU A 312 -3.84 9.86 -7.56
N LEU A 313 -3.08 8.82 -7.92
CA LEU A 313 -3.40 7.93 -9.04
C LEU A 313 -4.73 7.21 -8.78
N ASN A 314 -4.95 6.66 -7.58
CA ASN A 314 -6.20 5.98 -7.22
C ASN A 314 -7.40 6.94 -7.34
N ASN A 315 -7.25 8.20 -6.88
CA ASN A 315 -8.26 9.24 -7.06
C ASN A 315 -8.50 9.57 -8.55
N SER A 316 -7.45 9.60 -9.36
CA SER A 316 -7.55 9.85 -10.80
C SER A 316 -8.30 8.73 -11.53
N VAL A 317 -7.98 7.47 -11.22
CA VAL A 317 -8.69 6.29 -11.76
C VAL A 317 -10.13 6.22 -11.25
N TYR A 318 -10.40 6.53 -9.98
CA TYR A 318 -11.77 6.60 -9.45
C TYR A 318 -12.61 7.64 -10.19
N ASN A 319 -12.05 8.83 -10.45
CA ASN A 319 -12.73 9.87 -11.22
C ASN A 319 -12.99 9.45 -12.68
N TRP A 320 -12.06 8.74 -13.32
CA TRP A 320 -12.30 8.12 -14.63
C TRP A 320 -13.47 7.12 -14.59
N ASN A 321 -13.47 6.20 -13.61
CA ASN A 321 -14.48 5.16 -13.46
C ASN A 321 -15.92 5.68 -13.25
N ARG A 322 -16.09 6.95 -12.83
CA ARG A 322 -17.39 7.62 -12.71
C ARG A 322 -17.99 8.02 -14.07
N GLY A 323 -17.18 8.18 -15.11
CA GLY A 323 -17.61 8.65 -16.43
C GLY A 323 -17.81 7.54 -17.46
N VAL A 324 -17.59 6.28 -17.10
CA VAL A 324 -17.54 5.13 -18.04
C VAL A 324 -18.36 3.94 -17.57
N SER A 325 -18.64 3.00 -18.48
CA SER A 325 -19.38 1.76 -18.19
C SER A 325 -18.55 0.78 -17.34
N ASP A 326 -19.18 -0.23 -16.73
CA ASP A 326 -18.48 -1.20 -15.87
C ASP A 326 -17.33 -1.94 -16.58
N LYS A 327 -17.49 -2.23 -17.88
CA LYS A 327 -16.47 -2.86 -18.72
C LYS A 327 -15.27 -1.94 -19.05
N GLU A 328 -15.34 -0.68 -18.65
CA GLU A 328 -14.31 0.34 -18.90
C GLU A 328 -13.62 0.81 -17.63
N ARG A 329 -14.00 0.23 -16.48
CA ARG A 329 -13.44 0.55 -15.18
C ARG A 329 -12.10 -0.12 -14.96
N TYR A 330 -11.22 0.61 -14.29
CA TYR A 330 -9.91 0.14 -13.83
C TYR A 330 -9.94 0.04 -12.31
N TYR A 331 -9.68 -1.14 -11.75
CA TYR A 331 -9.72 -1.41 -10.32
C TYR A 331 -8.29 -1.55 -9.79
N VAL A 332 -7.78 -0.52 -9.11
CA VAL A 332 -6.41 -0.48 -8.59
C VAL A 332 -6.39 -0.92 -7.12
N SER A 333 -5.48 -1.83 -6.79
CA SER A 333 -5.16 -2.27 -5.44
C SER A 333 -3.68 -2.01 -5.16
N LEU A 334 -3.37 -1.47 -3.97
CA LEU A 334 -2.01 -1.24 -3.51
C LEU A 334 -1.76 -2.08 -2.24
N GLN A 335 -0.69 -2.87 -2.25
CA GLN A 335 -0.14 -3.55 -1.07
C GLN A 335 1.34 -3.21 -0.97
N HIS A 336 1.88 -2.99 0.24
CA HIS A 336 3.32 -2.77 0.39
C HIS A 336 3.87 -3.22 1.75
N THR A 337 5.15 -3.56 1.75
CA THR A 337 5.98 -3.85 2.93
C THR A 337 7.18 -2.90 3.00
N LEU A 338 7.07 -1.73 2.36
CA LEU A 338 8.02 -0.63 2.50
C LEU A 338 8.15 -0.23 3.98
N ARG A 339 9.39 0.01 4.42
CA ARG A 339 9.77 0.34 5.81
C ARG A 339 10.31 1.76 5.96
N LYS A 340 10.44 2.46 4.84
CA LYS A 340 11.12 3.75 4.67
C LYS A 340 10.37 4.58 3.64
N GLU A 341 10.51 5.90 3.70
CA GLU A 341 9.97 6.79 2.67
C GLU A 341 10.72 6.55 1.34
N LEU A 342 9.96 6.48 0.24
CA LEU A 342 10.47 6.15 -1.09
C LEU A 342 10.14 7.27 -2.08
N ILE A 343 11.17 7.90 -2.62
CA ILE A 343 11.07 8.94 -3.66
C ILE A 343 11.87 8.47 -4.87
N LEU A 344 11.27 8.46 -6.07
CA LEU A 344 11.91 7.93 -7.29
C LEU A 344 12.75 8.99 -8.01
N SER A 345 13.69 9.60 -7.28
CA SER A 345 14.64 10.56 -7.85
C SER A 345 15.99 10.47 -7.16
N CYS A 346 17.08 10.66 -7.91
CA CYS A 346 18.38 10.97 -7.33
C CYS A 346 18.29 12.25 -6.49
N ASN A 347 18.74 12.18 -5.23
CA ASN A 347 18.95 13.35 -4.37
C ASN A 347 20.11 14.23 -4.88
#